data_AF-A0A544TWL8-F1
#
_entry.id   AF-A0A544TWL8-F1
#
_cell.length_a   1.000
_cell.length_b   1.000
_cell.length_c   1.000
_cell.angle_alpha   90.00
_cell.angle_beta   90.00
_cell.angle_gamma   90.00
#
_symmetry.space_group_name_H-M   'P 1'
#
loop_
_entity.id
_entity.type
_entity.pdbx_description
1 polymer ?
#
loop_
_entity_poly.entity_id
_entity_poly.type
_entity_poly.pdbx_seq_one_letter_code
_entity_poly.pdbx_strand_id
1 'polypeptide(L)' 'MLENPMVSGYGYEEPLKVPRKVGHCKYKQCREELYEGEGYEFNGNLYCSTGCIGDHLLEENEVIDLSA' A
#
# COMPACT_ATOMS: atom_id res chain seq x y z
N MET A 1 15.09 28.69 -41.49
CA MET A 1 15.46 27.53 -40.65
C MET A 1 15.18 27.97 -39.23
N LEU A 2 14.14 27.41 -38.61
CA LEU A 2 13.74 27.77 -37.25
C LEU A 2 14.59 26.91 -36.32
N GLU A 3 15.63 27.49 -35.73
CA GLU A 3 16.44 26.80 -34.73
C GLU A 3 15.60 26.69 -33.46
N ASN A 4 15.12 25.48 -33.15
CA ASN A 4 14.48 25.20 -31.88
C ASN A 4 15.53 25.40 -30.78
N PRO A 5 15.35 26.37 -29.86
CA PRO A 5 16.23 26.48 -28.71
C PRO A 5 16.09 25.18 -27.91
N MET A 6 17.20 24.47 -27.72
CA MET A 6 17.27 23.31 -26.85
C MET A 6 16.73 23.75 -25.48
N VAL A 7 15.56 23.25 -25.10
CA VAL A 7 15.06 23.39 -23.74
C VAL A 7 16.09 22.71 -22.87
N SER A 8 16.89 23.51 -22.16
CA SER A 8 17.74 23.02 -21.09
C SER A 8 16.78 22.49 -20.05
N GLY A 9 16.53 21.19 -20.10
CA GLY A 9 15.74 20.48 -19.11
C GLY A 9 16.49 20.59 -17.81
N TYR A 10 16.22 21.66 -17.05
CA TYR A 10 16.41 21.63 -15.61
C TYR A 10 15.50 20.52 -15.12
N GLY A 11 16.04 19.30 -15.09
CA GLY A 11 15.41 18.18 -14.43
C GLY A 11 15.23 18.62 -13.00
N TYR A 12 14.03 19.06 -12.66
CA TYR A 12 13.63 19.16 -11.28
C TYR A 12 13.61 17.71 -10.80
N GLU A 13 14.70 17.29 -10.14
CA GLU A 13 14.63 16.09 -9.32
C GLU A 13 13.67 16.44 -8.18
N GLU A 14 12.39 16.10 -8.35
CA GLU A 14 11.47 16.06 -7.22
C GLU A 14 12.17 15.20 -6.15
N PRO A 15 12.44 15.74 -4.95
CA PRO A 15 13.08 14.94 -3.92
C PRO A 15 12.17 13.75 -3.69
N LEU A 16 12.67 12.55 -3.99
CA LEU A 16 11.97 11.29 -3.76
C LEU A 16 11.50 11.31 -2.30
N LYS A 17 10.22 11.59 -2.09
CA LYS A 17 9.65 11.69 -0.75
C LYS A 17 9.78 10.31 -0.15
N VAL A 18 10.64 10.18 0.87
CA VAL A 18 10.82 8.90 1.55
C VAL A 18 9.45 8.47 2.06
N PRO A 19 8.94 7.30 1.66
CA PRO A 19 7.62 6.85 2.05
C PRO A 19 7.56 6.73 3.57
N ARG A 20 6.52 7.30 4.18
CA ARG A 20 6.38 7.29 5.64
C ARG A 20 5.76 5.98 6.06
N LYS A 21 6.44 5.21 6.92
CA LYS A 21 5.85 4.02 7.53
C LYS A 21 4.61 4.40 8.35
N VAL A 22 3.48 3.74 8.09
CA VAL A 22 2.22 3.93 8.82
C VAL A 22 1.98 2.85 9.87
N GLY A 23 2.53 1.65 9.69
CA GLY A 23 2.35 0.58 10.67
C GLY A 23 2.80 -0.78 10.17
N HIS A 24 2.15 -1.83 10.68
CA HIS A 24 2.30 -3.20 10.21
C HIS A 24 0.92 -3.79 9.91
N CYS A 25 0.88 -4.76 9.00
CA CYS A 25 -0.31 -5.56 8.78
C CYS A 25 -0.75 -6.26 10.08
N LYS A 26 -2.04 -6.15 10.37
CA LYS A 26 -2.71 -6.74 11.52
C LYS A 26 -2.73 -8.27 11.47
N TYR A 27 -2.82 -8.85 10.28
CA TYR A 27 -2.94 -10.30 10.15
C TYR A 27 -1.69 -10.98 10.73
N LYS A 28 -1.93 -11.87 11.71
CA LYS A 28 -0.93 -12.33 12.70
C LYS A 28 0.34 -12.94 12.09
N GLN A 29 0.24 -13.50 10.88
CA GLN A 29 1.37 -14.10 10.17
C GLN A 29 2.02 -13.18 9.11
N CYS A 30 1.34 -12.11 8.64
CA CYS A 30 1.91 -11.17 7.66
C CYS A 30 2.98 -10.29 8.35
N ARG A 31 2.59 -9.48 9.35
CA ARG A 31 3.45 -8.48 10.02
C ARG A 31 4.25 -7.56 9.08
N GLU A 32 3.87 -7.50 7.82
CA GLU A 32 4.52 -6.67 6.79
C GLU A 32 4.41 -5.20 7.16
N GLU A 33 5.49 -4.45 6.93
CA GLU A 33 5.50 -3.00 7.14
C GLU A 33 4.65 -2.34 6.06
N LEU A 34 3.81 -1.39 6.47
CA LEU A 34 2.99 -0.62 5.56
C LEU A 34 3.44 0.82 5.56
N TYR A 35 3.53 1.40 4.38
CA TYR A 35 3.88 2.79 4.16
C TYR A 35 2.68 3.61 3.64
N GLU A 36 2.76 4.93 3.73
CA GLU A 36 1.70 5.83 3.24
C GLU A 36 1.35 5.53 1.78
N GLY A 37 0.08 5.26 1.51
CA GLY A 37 -0.42 4.90 0.17
C GLY A 37 -0.47 3.39 -0.10
N GLU A 38 0.03 2.57 0.82
CA GLU A 38 -0.01 1.10 0.72
C GLU A 38 -1.07 0.48 1.63
N GLY A 39 -1.53 -0.71 1.24
CA GLY A 39 -2.46 -1.51 2.03
C GLY A 39 -3.87 -0.94 2.12
N TYR A 40 -4.63 -1.49 3.07
CA TYR A 40 -6.03 -1.16 3.30
C TYR A 40 -6.30 -0.98 4.79
N GLU A 41 -7.12 0.00 5.16
CA GLU A 41 -7.65 0.15 6.51
C GLU A 41 -9.06 -0.45 6.58
N PHE A 42 -9.27 -1.35 7.54
CA PHE A 42 -10.56 -1.97 7.80
C PHE A 42 -10.80 -2.09 9.31
N ASN A 43 -11.91 -1.53 9.80
CA ASN A 43 -12.25 -1.46 11.23
C ASN A 43 -11.09 -0.95 12.11
N GLY A 44 -10.37 0.07 11.66
CA GLY A 44 -9.23 0.66 12.37
C GLY A 44 -7.97 -0.22 12.42
N ASN A 45 -7.93 -1.32 11.66
CA ASN A 45 -6.76 -2.17 11.51
C ASN A 45 -6.19 -2.05 10.09
N LEU A 46 -4.87 -2.11 9.97
CA LEU A 46 -4.16 -2.05 8.68
C LEU A 46 -3.90 -3.44 8.13
N TYR A 47 -4.09 -3.65 6.83
CA TYR A 47 -3.86 -4.93 6.16
C TYR A 47 -3.02 -4.78 4.89
N CYS A 48 -2.08 -5.70 4.70
CA CYS A 48 -1.18 -5.76 3.54
C CYS A 48 -1.90 -6.16 2.25
N SER A 49 -3.01 -6.89 2.34
CA SER A 49 -3.81 -7.32 1.18
C SER A 49 -5.25 -7.66 1.57
N THR A 50 -6.13 -7.79 0.57
CA THR A 50 -7.50 -8.29 0.76
C THR A 50 -7.52 -9.74 1.22
N GLY A 51 -6.52 -10.56 0.84
CA GLY A 51 -6.35 -11.92 1.35
C GLY A 51 -6.14 -11.93 2.87
N CYS A 52 -5.29 -11.05 3.39
CA CYS A 52 -5.07 -10.93 4.83
C CYS A 52 -6.31 -10.44 5.61
N ILE A 53 -7.19 -9.65 4.97
CA ILE A 53 -8.49 -9.30 5.55
C ILE A 53 -9.39 -10.54 5.58
N GLY A 54 -9.50 -11.25 4.46
CA GLY A 54 -10.34 -12.45 4.34
C GLY A 54 -9.95 -13.53 5.34
N ASP A 55 -8.66 -13.87 5.40
CA ASP A 55 -8.14 -14.87 6.34
C ASP A 55 -8.42 -14.47 7.80
N HIS A 56 -8.21 -13.20 8.14
CA HIS A 56 -8.51 -12.72 9.49
C HIS A 56 -10.00 -12.86 9.83
N LEU A 57 -10.89 -12.46 8.92
CA LEU A 57 -12.33 -12.55 9.14
C LEU A 57 -12.83 -14.00 9.23
N LEU A 58 -12.22 -14.91 8.47
CA LEU A 58 -12.52 -16.35 8.55
C LEU A 58 -12.10 -16.91 9.92
N GLU A 59 -10.91 -16.55 10.41
CA GLU A 59 -10.43 -17.00 11.72
C GLU A 59 -11.27 -16.47 12.89
N GLU A 60 -11.75 -15.23 12.79
CA GLU A 60 -12.65 -14.62 13.79
C GLU A 60 -14.11 -15.10 13.65
N ASN A 61 -14.41 -15.98 12.68
CA ASN A 61 -15.76 -16.45 12.35
C ASN A 61 -16.75 -15.32 12.00
N GLU A 62 -16.25 -14.22 11.44
CA GLU A 62 -17.08 -13.10 10.97
C GLU A 62 -17.61 -13.33 9.55
N VAL A 63 -16.96 -14.20 8.77
CA VAL A 63 -17.38 -14.60 7.42
C VAL A 63 -17.28 -16.11 7.24
N ILE A 64 -17.96 -16.63 6.21
CA ILE A 64 -17.90 -18.04 5.80
C ILE A 64 -17.26 -18.15 4.42
N ASP A 65 -16.39 -19.15 4.25
CA ASP A 65 -15.82 -19.46 2.95
C ASP A 65 -16.84 -20.23 2.11
N LEU A 66 -17.13 -19.72 0.91
CA LEU A 66 -18.09 -20.28 -0.04
C LEU A 66 -17.39 -20.89 -1.26
N SER A 67 -16.06 -21.00 -1.26
CA SER A 67 -15.28 -21.45 -2.42
C SER A 67 -15.27 -22.98 -2.67
N ALA A 68 -16.21 -23.71 -2.04
CA ALA A 68 -16.37 -25.17 -2.14
C ALA A 68 -16.87 -25.67 -3.50
#